data_AF-A0A0F8YM23-F1
#
_entry.id   AF-A0A0F8YM23-F1
#
_cell.length_a   1.000
_cell.length_b   1.000
_cell.length_c   1.000
_cell.angle_alpha   90.00
_cell.angle_beta   90.00
_cell.angle_gamma   90.00
#
_symmetry.space_group_name_H-M   'P 1'
#
loop_
_entity.id
_entity.type
_entity.pdbx_description
1 polymer ?
#
loop_
_entity_poly.entity_id
_entity_poly.type
_entity_poly.pdbx_seq_one_letter_code
_entity_poly.pdbx_strand_id
1 'polypeptide(L)'
;WIENTTPIEWRDTIRDAVLTWNTSFEKAGFKNALEVKVQPDDADWDAGDINYNVLRWTSSPKPPFGGYGPALANPLTGEILGSDIMLEFVFMKNRWIYDTLFTQGTMSHGETTHTGELNCSLGHEIQQNLMLAKGLASGGKIEDKEMLRQGLTQLVLHEVGHTLGLNHNMKSSILWDEKEVHDKNKTQGIVTGSVMDYAPANIAPIGVQQGDIFQTKPGPYDDWAINYGYSVALEDEAAEQARLEKILARSSEHALAFGNDADDMRAPGRHIDPRVMIGDLSSNPAAYGADRMALINKLFTELKDKATVKGESYQQLVTSANSLFGQYRAQAGVVSRQIGGVYVERAVVGDANADKPFTPVSLKRQTQAMDILAKFVFAPDVLQNMQPLY
;
A
#
# COMPACT_ATOMS: atom_id res chain seq x y z
N TRP A 1 14.49 15.33 9.23
CA TRP A 1 15.62 15.69 8.35
C TRP A 1 15.77 14.65 7.26
N ILE A 2 16.20 15.03 6.05
CA ILE A 2 16.60 14.09 5.00
C ILE A 2 18.10 13.92 5.11
N GLU A 3 18.57 12.68 5.20
CA GLU A 3 20.00 12.35 5.25
C GLU A 3 20.72 12.88 4.00
N ASN A 4 21.91 13.44 4.19
CA ASN A 4 22.69 14.05 3.10
C ASN A 4 23.17 13.05 2.03
N THR A 5 23.14 11.75 2.33
CA THR A 5 23.44 10.66 1.37
C THR A 5 22.27 10.35 0.43
N THR A 6 21.07 10.86 0.72
CA THR A 6 19.88 10.66 -0.12
C THR A 6 20.13 11.24 -1.52
N PRO A 7 19.85 10.49 -2.61
CA PRO A 7 20.05 10.99 -3.97
C PRO A 7 19.27 12.29 -4.23
N ILE A 8 19.96 13.27 -4.82
CA ILE A 8 19.45 14.64 -4.99
C ILE A 8 18.12 14.65 -5.75
N GLU A 9 17.99 13.80 -6.76
CA GLU A 9 16.78 13.73 -7.60
C GLU A 9 15.51 13.29 -6.85
N TRP A 10 15.64 12.67 -5.66
CA TRP A 10 14.50 12.19 -4.86
C TRP A 10 14.24 13.03 -3.61
N ARG A 11 15.17 13.91 -3.21
CA ARG A 11 15.02 14.74 -1.99
C ARG A 11 13.74 15.58 -2.02
N ASP A 12 13.43 16.19 -3.16
CA ASP A 12 12.22 17.00 -3.31
C ASP A 12 10.95 16.14 -3.21
N THR A 13 10.94 14.95 -3.81
CA THR A 13 9.80 14.03 -3.72
C THR A 13 9.56 13.56 -2.28
N ILE A 14 10.63 13.22 -1.55
CA ILE A 14 10.55 12.81 -0.15
C ILE A 14 10.08 13.99 0.70
N ARG A 15 10.67 15.17 0.51
CA ARG A 15 10.28 16.40 1.22
C ARG A 15 8.80 16.71 1.04
N ASP A 16 8.34 16.73 -0.21
CA ASP A 16 6.96 17.10 -0.53
C ASP A 16 5.97 16.04 0.00
N ALA A 17 6.32 14.75 -0.03
CA ALA A 17 5.51 13.69 0.55
C ALA A 17 5.32 13.87 2.07
N VAL A 18 6.39 14.14 2.82
CA VAL A 18 6.29 14.43 4.26
C VAL A 18 5.47 15.70 4.50
N LEU A 19 5.73 16.78 3.75
CA LEU A 19 5.02 18.04 3.92
C LEU A 19 3.53 17.93 3.56
N THR A 20 3.12 16.95 2.76
CA THR A 20 1.70 16.72 2.41
C THR A 20 0.85 16.36 3.64
N TRP A 21 1.44 15.77 4.68
CA TRP A 21 0.77 15.56 5.97
C TRP A 21 0.31 16.86 6.64
N ASN A 22 0.92 18.01 6.32
CA ASN A 22 0.43 19.30 6.83
C ASN A 22 -1.03 19.57 6.45
N THR A 23 -1.54 19.02 5.35
CA THR A 23 -2.97 19.17 4.99
C THR A 23 -3.92 18.53 6.01
N SER A 24 -3.50 17.44 6.68
CA SER A 24 -4.27 16.80 7.76
C SER A 24 -4.12 17.59 9.07
N PHE A 25 -2.91 18.08 9.37
CA PHE A 25 -2.66 18.94 10.53
C PHE A 25 -3.36 20.30 10.44
N GLU A 26 -3.50 20.87 9.24
CA GLU A 26 -4.27 22.09 8.99
C GLU A 26 -5.76 21.90 9.35
N LYS A 27 -6.33 20.74 9.02
CA LYS A 27 -7.69 20.38 9.44
C LYS A 27 -7.80 20.21 10.96
N ALA A 28 -6.73 19.78 11.62
CA ALA A 28 -6.62 19.68 13.07
C ALA A 28 -6.30 21.02 13.77
N GLY A 29 -6.15 22.12 13.01
CA GLY A 29 -5.97 23.48 13.54
C GLY A 29 -4.53 23.99 13.62
N PHE A 30 -3.56 23.23 13.11
CA PHE A 30 -2.15 23.64 13.07
C PHE A 30 -1.78 24.35 11.77
N LYS A 31 -0.65 25.04 11.76
CA LYS A 31 -0.03 25.56 10.54
C LYS A 31 1.43 25.13 10.52
N ASN A 32 1.89 24.56 9.41
CA ASN A 32 3.26 24.08 9.26
C ASN A 32 3.69 23.16 10.42
N ALA A 33 2.84 22.19 10.78
CA ALA A 33 3.11 21.25 11.87
C ALA A 33 4.39 20.45 11.61
N LEU A 34 4.64 20.10 10.34
CA LEU A 34 5.83 19.42 9.88
C LEU A 34 6.72 20.36 9.06
N GLU A 35 8.02 20.33 9.36
CA GLU A 35 9.09 20.97 8.60
C GLU A 35 10.11 19.92 8.19
N VAL A 36 10.62 20.02 6.96
CA VAL A 36 11.64 19.10 6.45
C VAL A 36 12.84 19.88 5.96
N LYS A 37 14.00 19.51 6.51
CA LYS A 37 15.31 20.04 6.17
C LYS A 37 16.20 18.92 5.64
N VAL A 38 17.17 19.27 4.81
CA VAL A 38 18.23 18.35 4.39
C VAL A 38 19.40 18.53 5.36
N GLN A 39 19.96 17.42 5.85
CA GLN A 39 21.14 17.43 6.69
C GLN A 39 22.28 18.15 5.96
N PRO A 40 22.91 19.17 6.55
CA PRO A 40 24.08 19.80 5.96
C PRO A 40 25.25 18.82 5.82
N ASP A 41 26.10 19.03 4.82
CA ASP A 41 27.32 18.21 4.64
C ASP A 41 28.34 18.43 5.76
N ASP A 42 28.26 19.56 6.47
CA ASP A 42 29.09 19.96 7.60
C ASP A 42 28.41 19.78 8.97
N ALA A 43 27.31 19.01 9.02
CA ALA A 43 26.65 18.67 10.28
C ALA A 43 27.61 17.94 11.24
N ASP A 44 27.60 18.32 12.52
CA ASP A 44 28.38 17.70 13.60
C ASP A 44 27.66 16.51 14.26
N TRP A 45 26.47 16.18 13.76
CA TRP A 45 25.63 15.06 14.19
C TRP A 45 25.40 14.06 13.05
N ASP A 46 25.22 12.79 13.42
CA ASP A 46 24.94 11.71 12.47
C ASP A 46 23.48 11.28 12.51
N ALA A 47 23.04 10.53 11.48
CA ALA A 47 21.65 10.13 11.36
C ALA A 47 21.14 9.32 12.57
N GLY A 48 22.02 8.68 13.33
CA GLY A 48 21.79 7.92 14.58
C GLY A 48 21.53 8.74 15.83
N ASP A 49 21.70 10.07 15.77
CA ASP A 49 21.48 10.94 16.92
C ASP A 49 19.99 11.07 17.25
N ILE A 50 19.63 10.64 18.47
CA ILE A 50 18.26 10.65 19.02
C ILE A 50 17.61 12.04 19.06
N ASN A 51 18.40 13.12 19.00
CA ASN A 51 17.87 14.48 18.98
C ASN A 51 17.23 14.85 17.63
N TYR A 52 17.41 14.02 16.60
CA TYR A 52 16.94 14.28 15.25
C TYR A 52 16.12 13.12 14.71
N ASN A 53 14.96 13.43 14.12
CA ASN A 53 14.21 12.47 13.32
C ASN A 53 14.75 12.48 11.88
N VAL A 54 15.24 11.35 11.37
CA VAL A 54 15.94 11.30 10.07
C VAL A 54 15.29 10.31 9.09
N LEU A 55 15.00 10.81 7.89
CA LEU A 55 14.70 10.02 6.69
C LEU A 55 16.04 9.60 6.09
N ARG A 56 16.40 8.32 6.28
CA ARG A 56 17.67 7.72 5.90
C ARG A 56 17.54 6.98 4.57
N TRP A 57 18.58 7.06 3.76
CA TRP A 57 18.65 6.35 2.49
C TRP A 57 19.62 5.20 2.59
N THR A 58 19.11 3.98 2.76
CA THR A 58 19.94 2.79 2.99
C THR A 58 20.08 1.93 1.75
N SER A 59 21.16 1.16 1.65
CA SER A 59 21.37 0.21 0.57
C SER A 59 21.97 -1.07 1.13
N SER A 60 21.11 -1.97 1.59
CA SER A 60 21.53 -3.22 2.22
C SER A 60 21.79 -4.33 1.17
N PRO A 61 22.85 -5.16 1.32
CA PRO A 61 23.11 -6.31 0.44
C PRO A 61 22.03 -7.40 0.51
N LYS A 62 21.35 -7.51 1.66
CA LYS A 62 20.18 -8.38 1.90
C LYS A 62 19.13 -7.54 2.64
N PRO A 63 18.37 -6.70 1.93
CA PRO A 63 17.44 -5.80 2.55
C PRO A 63 16.27 -6.61 3.16
N PRO A 64 15.98 -6.48 4.45
CA PRO A 64 14.85 -7.16 5.07
C PRO A 64 13.51 -6.49 4.72
N PHE A 65 13.50 -5.21 4.35
CA PHE A 65 12.32 -4.38 4.09
C PHE A 65 12.53 -3.42 2.90
N GLY A 66 11.45 -2.87 2.33
CA GLY A 66 11.52 -1.80 1.30
C GLY A 66 11.47 -0.37 1.87
N GLY A 67 10.93 -0.24 3.07
CA GLY A 67 10.91 0.93 3.92
C GLY A 67 10.66 0.46 5.37
N TYR A 68 11.19 1.17 6.35
CA TYR A 68 11.01 0.83 7.77
C TYR A 68 11.08 2.09 8.63
N GLY A 69 10.01 2.40 9.35
CA GLY A 69 9.92 3.52 10.30
C GLY A 69 9.97 3.10 11.77
N PRO A 70 11.13 2.74 12.35
CA PRO A 70 11.21 2.47 13.78
C PRO A 70 10.90 3.73 14.58
N ALA A 71 10.08 3.57 15.62
CA ALA A 71 9.82 4.62 16.60
C ALA A 71 10.38 4.19 17.96
N LEU A 72 11.15 5.07 18.59
CA LEU A 72 11.55 4.94 19.97
C LEU A 72 10.45 5.56 20.83
N ALA A 73 9.67 4.71 21.50
CA ALA A 73 8.64 5.14 22.43
C ALA A 73 9.11 5.05 23.88
N ASN A 74 8.66 5.99 24.70
CA ASN A 74 8.76 5.89 26.15
C ASN A 74 7.94 4.65 26.61
N PRO A 75 8.57 3.65 27.26
CA PRO A 75 7.89 2.39 27.58
C PRO A 75 6.79 2.53 28.65
N LEU A 76 6.74 3.64 29.39
CA LEU A 76 5.73 3.89 30.42
C LEU A 76 4.53 4.67 29.87
N THR A 77 4.78 5.65 28.99
CA THR A 77 3.74 6.57 28.50
C THR A 77 3.29 6.27 27.08
N GLY A 78 4.09 5.52 26.31
CA GLY A 78 3.87 5.30 24.88
C GLY A 78 4.24 6.49 24.00
N GLU A 79 4.73 7.59 24.57
CA GLU A 79 5.12 8.79 23.82
C GLU A 79 6.28 8.47 22.85
N ILE A 80 6.12 8.81 21.58
CA ILE A 80 7.18 8.68 20.56
C ILE A 80 8.21 9.79 20.80
N LEU A 81 9.41 9.42 21.23
CA LEU A 81 10.52 10.34 21.54
C LEU A 81 11.37 10.65 20.31
N GLY A 82 11.44 9.71 19.37
CA GLY A 82 12.17 9.84 18.13
C GLY A 82 11.76 8.76 17.15
N SER A 83 11.81 9.07 15.86
CA SER A 83 11.57 8.11 14.80
C SER A 83 12.46 8.39 13.61
N ASP A 84 13.07 7.33 13.13
CA ASP A 84 13.80 7.33 11.87
C ASP A 84 12.98 6.60 10.82
N ILE A 85 13.09 7.03 9.57
CA ILE A 85 12.49 6.33 8.44
C ILE A 85 13.62 5.88 7.54
N MET A 86 13.81 4.57 7.42
CA MET A 86 14.79 3.97 6.52
C MET A 86 14.12 3.65 5.19
N LEU A 87 14.56 4.30 4.12
CA LEU A 87 14.14 4.03 2.75
C LEU A 87 15.21 3.18 2.08
N GLU A 88 14.91 1.90 1.82
CA GLU A 88 15.87 0.99 1.22
C GLU A 88 15.95 1.19 -0.29
N PHE A 89 17.16 1.39 -0.81
CA PHE A 89 17.45 1.58 -2.22
C PHE A 89 16.93 0.42 -3.08
N VAL A 90 16.74 -0.78 -2.54
CA VAL A 90 16.17 -1.92 -3.28
C VAL A 90 14.77 -1.63 -3.83
N PHE A 91 13.98 -0.84 -3.11
CA PHE A 91 12.66 -0.34 -3.55
C PHE A 91 12.78 0.37 -4.90
N MET A 92 13.87 1.11 -5.10
CA MET A 92 14.21 1.80 -6.33
C MET A 92 15.00 0.93 -7.35
N LYS A 93 15.89 0.07 -6.88
CA LYS A 93 16.98 -0.56 -7.65
C LYS A 93 16.59 -1.82 -8.42
N ASN A 94 15.52 -2.55 -8.07
CA ASN A 94 15.06 -3.65 -8.94
C ASN A 94 14.53 -3.18 -10.31
N ARG A 95 14.79 -1.92 -10.65
CA ARG A 95 14.67 -1.28 -11.96
C ARG A 95 15.97 -1.29 -12.79
N TRP A 96 17.14 -1.63 -12.25
CA TRP A 96 18.44 -1.53 -12.96
C TRP A 96 19.14 -2.88 -13.19
N ILE A 97 18.94 -3.88 -12.32
CA ILE A 97 19.56 -5.20 -12.49
C ILE A 97 18.94 -5.99 -13.67
N TYR A 98 17.70 -5.70 -14.06
CA TYR A 98 17.06 -6.41 -15.17
C TYR A 98 17.51 -5.94 -16.56
N ASP A 99 17.97 -4.69 -16.70
CA ASP A 99 18.36 -4.15 -18.02
C ASP A 99 19.87 -4.18 -18.28
N THR A 100 20.73 -4.42 -17.28
CA THR A 100 22.19 -4.23 -17.49
C THR A 100 23.18 -5.17 -16.79
N LEU A 101 22.78 -6.16 -15.96
CA LEU A 101 23.76 -7.01 -15.24
C LEU A 101 23.45 -8.52 -15.28
N PHE A 102 23.93 -9.14 -16.36
CA PHE A 102 24.54 -10.47 -16.47
C PHE A 102 24.62 -11.40 -15.23
N THR A 103 24.11 -12.63 -15.41
CA THR A 103 24.82 -13.92 -15.23
C THR A 103 25.32 -14.37 -13.85
N GLN A 104 24.50 -14.35 -12.80
CA GLN A 104 24.56 -15.45 -11.82
C GLN A 104 23.29 -15.53 -10.98
N GLY A 105 22.72 -16.74 -10.96
CA GLY A 105 21.45 -17.07 -10.32
C GLY A 105 21.43 -16.74 -8.85
N THR A 106 20.94 -15.55 -8.51
CA THR A 106 20.38 -15.31 -7.19
C THR A 106 18.88 -15.42 -7.34
N MET A 107 18.38 -16.66 -7.26
CA MET A 107 17.00 -16.84 -6.86
C MET A 107 16.87 -16.19 -5.48
N SER A 108 16.11 -15.11 -5.36
CA SER A 108 15.60 -14.72 -4.05
C SER A 108 14.44 -15.67 -3.70
N HIS A 109 14.77 -16.96 -3.56
CA HIS A 109 14.02 -17.87 -2.71
C HIS A 109 14.64 -17.77 -1.32
N GLY A 110 14.32 -16.68 -0.63
CA GLY A 110 14.39 -16.63 0.80
C GLY A 110 12.97 -16.62 1.32
N GLU A 111 12.44 -17.80 1.67
CA GLU A 111 11.46 -17.86 2.75
C GLU A 111 12.17 -17.33 3.99
N THR A 112 12.07 -16.03 4.23
CA THR A 112 12.33 -15.49 5.56
C THR A 112 11.08 -15.71 6.38
N THR A 113 10.99 -16.91 6.96
CA THR A 113 10.22 -17.12 8.18
C THR A 113 10.85 -16.29 9.29
N HIS A 114 10.47 -15.02 9.41
CA HIS A 114 10.78 -14.21 10.58
C HIS A 114 9.57 -14.25 11.51
N THR A 115 9.67 -15.12 12.50
CA THR A 115 8.77 -15.18 13.65
C THR A 115 9.10 -14.02 14.59
N GLY A 116 8.19 -13.05 14.74
CA GLY A 116 8.09 -12.26 15.98
C GLY A 116 8.28 -10.74 15.93
N GLU A 117 8.56 -10.11 14.80
CA GLU A 117 8.74 -8.64 14.73
C GLU A 117 7.72 -7.95 13.80
N LEU A 118 7.35 -6.70 14.15
CA LEU A 118 6.46 -5.81 13.39
C LEU A 118 7.13 -5.43 12.07
N ASN A 119 6.98 -6.29 11.06
CA ASN A 119 7.61 -6.14 9.76
C ASN A 119 6.66 -5.40 8.79
N CYS A 120 7.07 -4.21 8.31
CA CYS A 120 6.39 -3.51 7.22
C CYS A 120 6.79 -4.13 5.86
N SER A 121 5.82 -4.57 5.06
CA SER A 121 6.08 -5.14 3.72
C SER A 121 5.53 -4.29 2.57
N LEU A 122 5.02 -3.09 2.83
CA LEU A 122 4.44 -2.21 1.80
C LEU A 122 5.43 -1.92 0.67
N GLY A 123 6.70 -1.65 0.99
CA GLY A 123 7.72 -1.37 -0.02
C GLY A 123 7.90 -2.53 -1.02
N HIS A 124 7.79 -3.78 -0.56
CA HIS A 124 7.81 -4.95 -1.45
C HIS A 124 6.56 -5.01 -2.33
N GLU A 125 5.38 -4.72 -1.76
CA GLU A 125 4.12 -4.71 -2.53
C GLU A 125 4.13 -3.64 -3.62
N ILE A 126 4.50 -2.40 -3.29
CA ILE A 126 4.63 -1.32 -4.28
C ILE A 126 5.61 -1.72 -5.38
N GLN A 127 6.73 -2.35 -5.03
CA GLN A 127 7.72 -2.81 -5.99
C GLN A 127 7.16 -3.84 -6.98
N GLN A 128 6.47 -4.88 -6.51
CA GLN A 128 5.84 -5.88 -7.40
C GLN A 128 4.78 -5.24 -8.30
N ASN A 129 4.03 -4.29 -7.75
CA ASN A 129 2.99 -3.57 -8.47
C ASN A 129 3.57 -2.61 -9.54
N LEU A 130 4.71 -1.98 -9.27
CA LEU A 130 5.45 -1.20 -10.27
C LEU A 130 5.89 -2.06 -11.46
N MET A 131 6.30 -3.31 -11.23
CA MET A 131 6.65 -4.24 -12.33
C MET A 131 5.44 -4.53 -13.23
N LEU A 132 4.29 -4.83 -12.62
CA LEU A 132 3.04 -5.06 -13.36
C LEU A 132 2.65 -3.83 -14.19
N ALA A 133 2.68 -2.66 -13.55
CA ALA A 133 2.31 -1.40 -14.18
C ALA A 133 3.18 -1.08 -15.41
N LYS A 134 4.49 -1.32 -15.32
CA LYS A 134 5.41 -1.18 -16.46
C LYS A 134 5.14 -2.17 -17.59
N GLY A 135 4.87 -3.43 -17.24
CA GLY A 135 4.51 -4.46 -18.20
C GLY A 135 3.35 -4.01 -19.09
N LEU A 136 2.40 -3.27 -18.53
CA LEU A 136 1.23 -2.71 -19.22
C LEU A 136 1.53 -1.37 -19.93
N ALA A 137 2.43 -0.55 -19.38
CA ALA A 137 2.87 0.72 -19.95
C ALA A 137 3.62 0.58 -21.29
N SER A 138 4.17 -0.58 -21.62
CA SER A 138 4.80 -0.84 -22.93
C SER A 138 3.83 -0.72 -24.14
N GLY A 139 2.54 -0.43 -23.91
CA GLY A 139 1.58 0.03 -24.92
C GLY A 139 0.81 1.33 -24.59
N GLY A 140 1.16 2.06 -23.52
CA GLY A 140 0.46 3.26 -23.05
C GLY A 140 1.39 4.29 -22.41
N LYS A 141 1.05 5.58 -22.49
CA LYS A 141 1.87 6.72 -22.02
C LYS A 141 1.95 6.84 -20.48
N ILE A 142 2.34 5.80 -19.76
CA ILE A 142 2.69 5.95 -18.34
C ILE A 142 4.15 6.41 -18.30
N GLU A 143 4.37 7.65 -17.90
CA GLU A 143 5.72 8.16 -17.73
C GLU A 143 6.39 7.44 -16.57
N ASP A 144 7.39 6.67 -16.93
CA ASP A 144 8.11 5.74 -16.09
C ASP A 144 8.66 6.37 -14.79
N LYS A 145 8.94 7.68 -14.84
CA LYS A 145 9.44 8.51 -13.72
C LYS A 145 8.33 9.01 -12.81
N GLU A 146 7.16 9.35 -13.35
CA GLU A 146 6.01 9.80 -12.55
C GLU A 146 5.45 8.67 -11.69
N MET A 147 5.38 7.47 -12.24
CA MET A 147 4.93 6.30 -11.50
C MET A 147 5.88 5.93 -10.33
N LEU A 148 7.21 6.10 -10.51
CA LEU A 148 8.16 5.98 -9.39
C LEU A 148 7.94 7.05 -8.35
N ARG A 149 7.76 8.29 -8.80
CA ARG A 149 7.54 9.43 -7.91
C ARG A 149 6.32 9.16 -7.02
N GLN A 150 5.20 8.72 -7.60
CA GLN A 150 4.01 8.38 -6.84
C GLN A 150 4.23 7.18 -5.89
N GLY A 151 4.90 6.12 -6.34
CA GLY A 151 5.24 4.98 -5.47
C GLY A 151 6.11 5.37 -4.28
N LEU A 152 7.13 6.21 -4.51
CA LEU A 152 7.97 6.77 -3.45
C LEU A 152 7.17 7.69 -2.52
N THR A 153 6.29 8.53 -3.06
CA THR A 153 5.38 9.36 -2.27
C THR A 153 4.50 8.51 -1.35
N GLN A 154 3.88 7.43 -1.86
CA GLN A 154 3.06 6.54 -1.03
C GLN A 154 3.87 5.90 0.09
N LEU A 155 5.08 5.39 -0.22
CA LEU A 155 5.95 4.78 0.79
C LEU A 155 6.31 5.80 1.88
N VAL A 156 6.75 6.99 1.51
CA VAL A 156 7.11 8.04 2.48
C VAL A 156 5.90 8.46 3.31
N LEU A 157 4.72 8.62 2.70
CA LEU A 157 3.49 8.94 3.43
C LEU A 157 3.16 7.87 4.48
N HIS A 158 3.29 6.59 4.11
CA HIS A 158 3.04 5.46 4.99
C HIS A 158 3.99 5.41 6.19
N GLU A 159 5.30 5.50 5.92
CA GLU A 159 6.29 5.47 7.00
C GLU A 159 6.16 6.68 7.92
N VAL A 160 5.86 7.88 7.38
CA VAL A 160 5.54 9.05 8.21
C VAL A 160 4.28 8.80 9.04
N GLY A 161 3.27 8.13 8.50
CA GLY A 161 2.07 7.75 9.26
C GLY A 161 2.40 6.92 10.51
N HIS A 162 3.33 5.96 10.42
CA HIS A 162 3.83 5.25 11.60
C HIS A 162 4.51 6.17 12.61
N THR A 163 5.32 7.14 12.15
CA THR A 163 5.95 8.12 13.05
C THR A 163 4.95 9.04 13.75
N LEU A 164 3.74 9.18 13.19
CA LEU A 164 2.60 9.90 13.75
C LEU A 164 1.69 8.98 14.60
N GLY A 165 2.09 7.73 14.85
CA GLY A 165 1.36 6.78 15.70
C GLY A 165 0.23 6.02 15.00
N LEU A 166 0.15 6.05 13.66
CA LEU A 166 -0.87 5.31 12.93
C LEU A 166 -0.46 3.84 12.73
N ASN A 167 -1.40 2.94 12.98
CA ASN A 167 -1.28 1.52 12.63
C ASN A 167 -1.60 1.28 11.15
N HIS A 168 -1.23 0.11 10.63
CA HIS A 168 -1.73 -0.32 9.33
C HIS A 168 -3.26 -0.31 9.29
N ASN A 169 -3.82 -0.04 8.11
CA ASN A 169 -5.27 -0.06 7.87
C ASN A 169 -5.58 -0.74 6.53
N MET A 170 -5.59 -2.06 6.55
CA MET A 170 -5.90 -2.96 5.44
C MET A 170 -7.38 -2.98 5.04
N LYS A 171 -8.27 -2.26 5.75
CA LYS A 171 -9.69 -2.13 5.38
C LYS A 171 -9.96 -0.91 4.51
N SER A 172 -9.00 0.01 4.37
CA SER A 172 -9.25 1.31 3.76
C SER A 172 -9.36 1.28 2.23
N SER A 173 -8.97 0.16 1.62
CA SER A 173 -9.09 -0.19 0.20
C SER A 173 -10.53 -0.15 -0.31
N ILE A 174 -11.52 -0.21 0.61
CA ILE A 174 -12.95 -0.20 0.26
C ILE A 174 -13.51 1.18 -0.07
N LEU A 175 -12.71 2.25 0.02
CA LEU A 175 -13.19 3.63 -0.17
C LEU A 175 -13.98 3.80 -1.48
N TRP A 176 -13.47 3.23 -2.56
CA TRP A 176 -14.04 3.32 -3.91
C TRP A 176 -14.54 1.95 -4.41
N ASP A 177 -15.52 1.92 -5.32
CA ASP A 177 -15.84 0.69 -6.06
C ASP A 177 -14.81 0.38 -7.17
N GLU A 178 -14.96 -0.77 -7.83
CA GLU A 178 -14.01 -1.27 -8.85
C GLU A 178 -13.93 -0.39 -10.11
N LYS A 179 -14.82 0.60 -10.27
CA LYS A 179 -14.86 1.54 -11.38
C LYS A 179 -14.40 2.91 -10.95
N GLU A 180 -14.89 3.36 -9.79
CA GLU A 180 -14.59 4.66 -9.22
C GLU A 180 -13.12 4.85 -8.90
N VAL A 181 -12.44 3.77 -8.48
CA VAL A 181 -11.01 3.85 -8.17
C VAL A 181 -10.15 4.21 -9.38
N HIS A 182 -10.65 4.01 -10.60
CA HIS A 182 -9.97 4.39 -11.84
C HIS A 182 -10.33 5.80 -12.33
N ASP A 183 -11.29 6.49 -11.69
CA ASP A 183 -11.70 7.84 -12.07
C ASP A 183 -10.86 8.90 -11.34
N LYS A 184 -9.91 9.48 -12.08
CA LYS A 184 -9.02 10.53 -11.56
C LYS A 184 -9.76 11.76 -11.00
N ASN A 185 -10.97 12.05 -11.48
CA ASN A 185 -11.76 13.17 -10.96
C ASN A 185 -12.31 12.89 -9.56
N LYS A 186 -12.48 11.61 -9.21
CA LYS A 186 -12.89 11.16 -7.88
C LYS A 186 -11.70 10.98 -6.95
N THR A 187 -10.68 10.24 -7.40
CA THR A 187 -9.55 9.87 -6.54
C THR A 187 -8.68 11.08 -6.17
N GLN A 188 -8.29 11.91 -7.14
CA GLN A 188 -7.49 13.13 -6.91
C GLN A 188 -6.23 12.93 -6.03
N GLY A 189 -5.59 11.76 -6.17
CA GLY A 189 -4.45 11.31 -5.37
C GLY A 189 -4.80 10.47 -4.14
N ILE A 190 -6.09 10.22 -3.89
CA ILE A 190 -6.64 9.41 -2.80
C ILE A 190 -7.35 8.19 -3.41
N VAL A 191 -6.65 7.06 -3.51
CA VAL A 191 -7.16 5.75 -3.94
C VAL A 191 -7.59 4.86 -2.77
N THR A 192 -7.17 5.15 -1.54
CA THR A 192 -7.59 4.46 -0.31
C THR A 192 -8.02 5.45 0.78
N GLY A 193 -8.80 4.96 1.75
CA GLY A 193 -9.21 5.73 2.92
C GLY A 193 -8.03 6.19 3.80
N SER A 194 -6.93 5.44 3.78
CA SER A 194 -5.72 5.70 4.55
C SER A 194 -4.47 5.37 3.74
N VAL A 195 -3.39 6.15 3.91
CA VAL A 195 -2.05 5.80 3.42
C VAL A 195 -1.48 4.55 4.09
N MET A 196 -2.09 4.10 5.19
CA MET A 196 -1.68 2.94 5.97
C MET A 196 -2.14 1.59 5.39
N ASP A 197 -2.75 1.59 4.21
CA ASP A 197 -3.15 0.40 3.47
C ASP A 197 -2.01 -0.21 2.64
N TYR A 198 -2.10 -1.51 2.37
CA TYR A 198 -1.24 -2.24 1.43
C TYR A 198 -1.95 -2.46 0.10
N ALA A 199 -2.53 -1.38 -0.41
CA ALA A 199 -3.18 -1.38 -1.71
C ALA A 199 -2.18 -1.65 -2.85
N PRO A 200 -2.56 -2.45 -3.86
CA PRO A 200 -1.78 -2.62 -5.07
C PRO A 200 -1.75 -1.32 -5.89
N ALA A 201 -0.85 -1.24 -6.89
CA ALA A 201 -0.95 -0.18 -7.88
C ALA A 201 -2.30 -0.25 -8.58
N ASN A 202 -2.97 0.88 -8.66
CA ASN A 202 -4.22 1.05 -9.35
C ASN A 202 -3.98 1.05 -10.86
N ILE A 203 -4.16 -0.10 -11.51
CA ILE A 203 -4.00 -0.22 -12.95
C ILE A 203 -5.37 -0.41 -13.58
N ALA A 204 -5.74 0.51 -14.46
CA ALA A 204 -7.05 0.50 -15.08
C ALA A 204 -7.27 -0.78 -15.91
N PRO A 205 -8.49 -1.34 -15.91
CA PRO A 205 -8.86 -2.47 -16.74
C PRO A 205 -8.63 -2.17 -18.23
N ILE A 206 -8.57 -3.23 -19.04
CA ILE A 206 -8.39 -3.10 -20.48
C ILE A 206 -9.51 -2.22 -21.08
N GLY A 207 -9.11 -1.15 -21.76
CA GLY A 207 -10.06 -0.20 -22.39
C GLY A 207 -10.59 0.89 -21.46
N VAL A 208 -10.17 0.90 -20.19
CA VAL A 208 -10.50 1.96 -19.22
C VAL A 208 -9.36 2.98 -19.18
N GLN A 209 -9.70 4.26 -19.05
CA GLN A 209 -8.70 5.31 -18.90
C GLN A 209 -7.98 5.20 -17.55
N GLN A 210 -6.66 5.38 -17.56
CA GLN A 210 -5.85 5.29 -16.35
C GLN A 210 -6.13 6.46 -15.38
N GLY A 211 -6.47 6.12 -14.14
CA GLY A 211 -6.59 7.03 -13.00
C GLY A 211 -5.27 7.24 -12.26
N ASP A 212 -5.34 7.71 -11.01
CA ASP A 212 -4.15 7.80 -10.14
C ASP A 212 -3.61 6.40 -9.82
N ILE A 213 -2.29 6.19 -9.93
CA ILE A 213 -1.70 4.84 -9.82
C ILE A 213 -1.44 4.46 -8.37
N PHE A 214 -0.96 5.42 -7.56
CA PHE A 214 -0.67 5.24 -6.15
C PHE A 214 -1.26 6.36 -5.31
N GLN A 215 -1.38 6.12 -4.00
CA GLN A 215 -1.80 7.12 -3.03
C GLN A 215 -0.74 8.23 -2.94
N THR A 216 -1.14 9.49 -3.09
CA THR A 216 -0.20 10.63 -3.05
C THR A 216 -0.55 11.67 -1.99
N LYS A 217 -1.61 11.43 -1.21
CA LYS A 217 -2.07 12.29 -0.12
C LYS A 217 -2.63 11.45 1.04
N PRO A 218 -2.64 11.97 2.28
CA PRO A 218 -3.46 11.42 3.35
C PRO A 218 -4.94 11.30 2.92
N GLY A 219 -5.57 10.19 3.30
CA GLY A 219 -6.98 9.94 3.05
C GLY A 219 -7.89 10.42 4.19
N PRO A 220 -9.22 10.26 4.04
CA PRO A 220 -10.19 10.67 5.05
C PRO A 220 -9.97 10.05 6.43
N TYR A 221 -9.55 8.77 6.50
CA TYR A 221 -9.22 8.11 7.77
C TYR A 221 -8.01 8.77 8.43
N ASP A 222 -6.97 9.09 7.65
CA ASP A 222 -5.75 9.73 8.15
C ASP A 222 -6.07 11.11 8.74
N ASP A 223 -6.88 11.91 8.03
CA ASP A 223 -7.34 13.21 8.53
C ASP A 223 -8.10 13.08 9.86
N TRP A 224 -8.95 12.06 9.97
CA TRP A 224 -9.74 11.81 11.17
C TRP A 224 -8.88 11.34 12.34
N ALA A 225 -7.93 10.43 12.09
CA ALA A 225 -7.00 9.94 13.09
C ALA A 225 -6.07 11.06 13.59
N ILE A 226 -5.53 11.89 12.70
CA ILE A 226 -4.73 13.07 13.09
C ILE A 226 -5.56 14.07 13.88
N ASN A 227 -6.80 14.33 13.47
CA ASN A 227 -7.68 15.20 14.23
C ASN A 227 -7.93 14.64 15.64
N TYR A 228 -8.19 13.34 15.79
CA TYR A 228 -8.36 12.73 17.10
C TYR A 228 -7.09 12.82 17.96
N GLY A 229 -5.94 12.45 17.41
CA GLY A 229 -4.68 12.33 18.17
C GLY A 229 -3.96 13.65 18.45
N TYR A 230 -4.15 14.68 17.61
CA TYR A 230 -3.32 15.89 17.66
C TYR A 230 -4.08 17.19 17.84
N SER A 231 -5.39 17.27 17.55
CA SER A 231 -6.10 18.54 17.68
C SER A 231 -6.11 19.05 19.13
N VAL A 232 -6.17 20.38 19.28
CA VAL A 232 -6.03 21.05 20.58
C VAL A 232 -7.13 20.62 21.55
N ALA A 233 -6.71 20.06 22.69
CA ALA A 233 -7.60 19.68 23.78
C ALA A 233 -8.22 20.91 24.47
N LEU A 234 -9.43 20.76 24.99
CA LEU A 234 -10.08 21.77 25.81
C LEU A 234 -9.60 21.67 27.27
N GLU A 235 -9.53 22.82 27.96
CA GLU A 235 -9.10 22.88 29.36
C GLU A 235 -10.10 22.20 30.32
N ASP A 236 -11.40 22.26 29.99
CA ASP A 236 -12.46 21.62 30.77
C ASP A 236 -12.57 20.14 30.39
N GLU A 237 -12.41 19.26 31.39
CA GLU A 237 -12.38 17.80 31.20
C GLU A 237 -13.68 17.25 30.60
N ALA A 238 -14.84 17.77 31.04
CA ALA A 238 -16.13 17.31 30.53
C ALA A 238 -16.35 17.77 29.08
N ALA A 239 -15.96 19.00 28.75
CA ALA A 239 -16.01 19.52 27.39
C ALA A 239 -15.03 18.78 26.47
N GLU A 240 -13.84 18.44 26.94
CA GLU A 240 -12.84 17.66 26.19
C GLU A 240 -13.35 16.24 25.91
N GLN A 241 -13.90 15.57 26.91
CA GLN A 241 -14.52 14.26 26.75
C GLN A 241 -15.63 14.30 25.69
N ALA A 242 -16.53 15.29 25.76
CA ALA A 242 -17.59 15.46 24.77
C ALA A 242 -17.04 15.77 23.36
N ARG A 243 -15.93 16.50 23.26
CA ARG A 243 -15.26 16.80 21.99
C ARG A 243 -14.67 15.53 21.37
N LEU A 244 -13.96 14.72 22.15
CA LEU A 244 -13.40 13.45 21.70
C LEU A 244 -14.48 12.45 21.29
N GLU A 245 -15.56 12.34 22.07
CA GLU A 245 -16.71 11.50 21.74
C GLU A 245 -17.34 11.92 20.40
N LYS A 246 -17.46 13.22 20.14
CA LYS A 246 -17.95 13.72 18.85
C LYS A 246 -17.04 13.35 17.69
N ILE A 247 -15.72 13.36 17.88
CA ILE A 247 -14.77 12.90 16.86
C ILE A 247 -14.94 11.39 16.65
N LEU A 248 -14.97 10.60 17.72
CA LEU A 248 -15.06 9.13 17.69
C LEU A 248 -16.39 8.61 17.13
N ALA A 249 -17.48 9.36 17.28
CA ALA A 249 -18.80 9.01 16.75
C ALA A 249 -18.83 8.87 15.21
N ARG A 250 -17.78 9.34 14.52
CA ARG A 250 -17.61 9.16 13.08
C ARG A 250 -17.08 7.78 12.68
N SER A 251 -16.68 6.94 13.63
CA SER A 251 -15.98 5.66 13.35
C SER A 251 -16.72 4.67 12.46
N SER A 252 -18.03 4.83 12.25
CA SER A 252 -18.86 4.05 11.33
C SER A 252 -18.97 4.62 9.92
N GLU A 253 -18.42 5.81 9.65
CA GLU A 253 -18.39 6.39 8.31
C GLU A 253 -17.58 5.49 7.36
N HIS A 254 -18.13 5.18 6.18
CA HIS A 254 -17.50 4.32 5.16
C HIS A 254 -16.05 4.73 4.83
N ALA A 255 -15.80 6.02 4.70
CA ALA A 255 -14.48 6.55 4.37
C ALA A 255 -13.45 6.43 5.52
N LEU A 256 -13.90 6.11 6.73
CA LEU A 256 -13.09 5.96 7.94
C LEU A 256 -12.98 4.50 8.37
N ALA A 257 -13.30 3.56 7.47
CA ALA A 257 -13.20 2.13 7.75
C ALA A 257 -11.80 1.75 8.25
N PHE A 258 -11.76 0.94 9.31
CA PHE A 258 -10.53 0.50 9.95
C PHE A 258 -10.47 -1.00 10.19
N GLY A 259 -9.36 -1.62 9.79
CA GLY A 259 -8.99 -2.99 10.12
C GLY A 259 -7.48 -3.15 9.93
N ASN A 260 -6.78 -3.62 10.96
CA ASN A 260 -5.32 -3.69 10.98
C ASN A 260 -4.82 -5.14 10.95
N ASP A 261 -3.54 -5.35 11.24
CA ASP A 261 -2.89 -6.67 11.32
C ASP A 261 -3.63 -7.68 12.20
N ALA A 262 -4.31 -7.19 13.25
CA ALA A 262 -5.08 -8.03 14.16
C ALA A 262 -6.43 -8.48 13.59
N ASP A 263 -6.85 -7.98 12.42
CA ASP A 263 -8.06 -8.40 11.71
C ASP A 263 -7.74 -9.03 10.34
N ASP A 264 -6.46 -9.10 9.98
CA ASP A 264 -5.98 -9.51 8.66
C ASP A 264 -6.40 -10.95 8.28
N MET A 265 -7.09 -11.06 7.13
CA MET A 265 -7.65 -12.30 6.59
C MET A 265 -6.86 -12.89 5.41
N ARG A 266 -5.60 -12.48 5.16
CA ARG A 266 -4.77 -13.01 4.06
C ARG A 266 -4.63 -14.54 4.04
N ALA A 267 -4.71 -15.20 5.19
CA ALA A 267 -4.58 -16.64 5.33
C ALA A 267 -5.88 -17.31 5.84
N PRO A 268 -6.22 -18.52 5.33
CA PRO A 268 -7.31 -19.31 5.91
C PRO A 268 -7.14 -19.50 7.42
N GLY A 269 -8.22 -19.33 8.18
CA GLY A 269 -8.25 -19.62 9.61
C GLY A 269 -7.66 -18.54 10.54
N ARG A 270 -7.25 -17.36 10.02
CA ARG A 270 -6.81 -16.24 10.88
C ARG A 270 -7.96 -15.33 11.32
N HIS A 271 -8.75 -14.81 10.38
CA HIS A 271 -9.86 -13.88 10.64
C HIS A 271 -11.04 -14.16 9.69
N ILE A 272 -12.07 -13.31 9.76
CA ILE A 272 -13.35 -13.54 9.07
C ILE A 272 -13.79 -12.42 8.11
N ASP A 273 -13.24 -11.19 8.22
CA ASP A 273 -13.63 -10.08 7.35
C ASP A 273 -12.76 -10.03 6.09
N PRO A 274 -13.33 -10.34 4.90
CA PRO A 274 -12.55 -10.42 3.68
C PRO A 274 -12.31 -9.06 3.03
N ARG A 275 -12.60 -7.96 3.76
CA ARG A 275 -12.21 -6.59 3.40
C ARG A 275 -10.95 -6.16 4.12
N VAL A 276 -10.44 -6.93 5.08
CA VAL A 276 -9.16 -6.66 5.75
C VAL A 276 -8.10 -7.55 5.12
N MET A 277 -7.55 -7.08 4.00
CA MET A 277 -6.56 -7.82 3.21
C MET A 277 -5.53 -6.87 2.61
N ILE A 278 -4.54 -7.45 1.93
CA ILE A 278 -3.60 -6.68 1.11
C ILE A 278 -3.81 -7.06 -0.34
N GLY A 279 -3.39 -6.18 -1.24
CA GLY A 279 -3.44 -6.47 -2.68
C GLY A 279 -4.83 -6.36 -3.29
N ASP A 280 -5.82 -5.87 -2.54
CA ASP A 280 -7.14 -5.44 -3.02
C ASP A 280 -7.27 -3.91 -3.03
N LEU A 281 -8.16 -3.39 -3.88
CA LEU A 281 -8.37 -1.95 -4.06
C LEU A 281 -9.79 -1.67 -4.55
N SER A 282 -10.80 -2.08 -3.77
CA SER A 282 -12.19 -1.82 -4.08
C SER A 282 -13.13 -2.26 -2.95
N SER A 283 -14.28 -1.61 -2.80
CA SER A 283 -15.43 -2.15 -2.05
C SER A 283 -16.00 -3.45 -2.64
N ASN A 284 -15.61 -3.78 -3.87
CA ASN A 284 -15.88 -5.00 -4.60
C ASN A 284 -14.58 -5.71 -5.02
N PRO A 285 -13.84 -6.26 -4.04
CA PRO A 285 -12.50 -6.82 -4.29
C PRO A 285 -12.52 -8.01 -5.25
N ALA A 286 -13.64 -8.74 -5.36
CA ALA A 286 -13.77 -9.83 -6.33
C ALA A 286 -13.77 -9.31 -7.78
N ALA A 287 -14.55 -8.27 -8.08
CA ALA A 287 -14.59 -7.70 -9.44
C ALA A 287 -13.25 -7.06 -9.81
N TYR A 288 -12.66 -6.27 -8.91
CA TYR A 288 -11.34 -5.70 -9.10
C TYR A 288 -10.27 -6.78 -9.35
N GLY A 289 -10.30 -7.86 -8.57
CA GLY A 289 -9.40 -9.01 -8.77
C GLY A 289 -9.59 -9.69 -10.12
N ALA A 290 -10.82 -9.79 -10.63
CA ALA A 290 -11.08 -10.33 -11.97
C ALA A 290 -10.49 -9.45 -13.08
N ASP A 291 -10.60 -8.13 -12.97
CA ASP A 291 -10.00 -7.19 -13.93
C ASP A 291 -8.47 -7.28 -13.91
N ARG A 292 -7.86 -7.38 -12.72
CA ARG A 292 -6.41 -7.62 -12.60
C ARG A 292 -5.98 -8.95 -13.18
N MET A 293 -6.71 -10.04 -12.94
CA MET A 293 -6.42 -11.34 -13.54
C MET A 293 -6.50 -11.29 -15.08
N ALA A 294 -7.46 -10.53 -15.64
CA ALA A 294 -7.55 -10.31 -17.08
C ALA A 294 -6.35 -9.52 -17.63
N LEU A 295 -5.89 -8.48 -16.92
CA LEU A 295 -4.68 -7.73 -17.28
C LEU A 295 -3.43 -8.63 -17.28
N ILE A 296 -3.26 -9.44 -16.24
CA ILE A 296 -2.13 -10.38 -16.13
C ILE A 296 -2.17 -11.42 -17.24
N ASN A 297 -3.35 -11.96 -17.56
CA ASN A 297 -3.52 -12.89 -18.67
C ASN A 297 -3.11 -12.29 -20.02
N LYS A 298 -3.47 -11.02 -20.27
CA LYS A 298 -2.98 -10.29 -21.45
C LYS A 298 -1.45 -10.15 -21.44
N LEU A 299 -0.85 -9.86 -20.29
CA LEU A 299 0.61 -9.78 -20.23
C LEU A 299 1.29 -11.10 -20.55
N PHE A 300 0.74 -12.24 -20.10
CA PHE A 300 1.32 -13.55 -20.42
C PHE A 300 1.41 -13.82 -21.92
N THR A 301 0.44 -13.37 -22.72
CA THR A 301 0.47 -13.57 -24.19
C THR A 301 1.56 -12.75 -24.88
N GLU A 302 1.92 -11.60 -24.32
CA GLU A 302 2.94 -10.67 -24.85
C GLU A 302 4.31 -10.84 -24.19
N LEU A 303 4.39 -11.62 -23.10
CA LEU A 303 5.54 -11.61 -22.18
C LEU A 303 6.82 -12.10 -22.84
N LYS A 304 6.74 -13.16 -23.66
CA LYS A 304 7.91 -13.71 -24.36
C LYS A 304 8.58 -12.66 -25.23
N ASP A 305 7.80 -11.93 -26.01
CA ASP A 305 8.32 -10.93 -26.94
C ASP A 305 8.86 -9.70 -26.19
N LYS A 306 8.24 -9.35 -25.05
CA LYS A 306 8.68 -8.22 -24.22
C LYS A 306 9.90 -8.49 -23.35
N ALA A 307 10.10 -9.73 -22.92
CA ALA A 307 11.10 -10.09 -21.91
C ALA A 307 12.26 -10.93 -22.47
N THR A 308 12.40 -11.03 -23.80
CA THR A 308 13.53 -11.72 -24.44
C THR A 308 14.33 -10.76 -25.31
N VAL A 309 15.66 -10.87 -25.21
CA VAL A 309 16.61 -10.10 -26.00
C VAL A 309 17.50 -11.07 -26.78
N LYS A 310 17.69 -10.81 -28.08
CA LYS A 310 18.50 -11.68 -28.94
C LYS A 310 19.95 -11.73 -28.44
N GLY A 311 20.43 -12.92 -28.12
CA GLY A 311 21.79 -13.14 -27.63
C GLY A 311 21.92 -13.19 -26.10
N GLU A 312 20.82 -12.98 -25.37
CA GLU A 312 20.77 -13.05 -23.91
C GLU A 312 20.05 -14.32 -23.40
N SER A 313 20.15 -14.57 -22.10
CA SER A 313 19.48 -15.69 -21.44
C SER A 313 17.99 -15.43 -21.22
N TYR A 314 17.18 -16.48 -21.08
CA TYR A 314 15.76 -16.40 -20.71
C TYR A 314 15.49 -16.02 -19.24
N GLN A 315 16.50 -15.64 -18.46
CA GLN A 315 16.34 -15.35 -17.03
C GLN A 315 15.33 -14.22 -16.76
N GLN A 316 15.31 -13.18 -17.60
CA GLN A 316 14.35 -12.08 -17.49
C GLN A 316 12.91 -12.57 -17.72
N LEU A 317 12.71 -13.46 -18.70
CA LEU A 317 11.42 -14.09 -18.97
C LEU A 317 10.92 -14.90 -17.77
N VAL A 318 11.76 -15.78 -17.21
CA VAL A 318 11.41 -16.62 -16.05
C VAL A 318 11.05 -15.75 -14.85
N THR A 319 11.85 -14.72 -14.59
CA THR A 319 11.62 -13.84 -13.43
C THR A 319 10.33 -13.04 -13.57
N SER A 320 10.05 -12.52 -14.78
CA SER A 320 8.82 -11.79 -15.06
C SER A 320 7.59 -12.70 -14.98
N ALA A 321 7.69 -13.93 -15.51
CA ALA A 321 6.61 -14.91 -15.45
C ALA A 321 6.26 -15.29 -14.00
N ASN A 322 7.28 -15.53 -13.16
CA ASN A 322 7.08 -15.83 -11.74
C ASN A 322 6.43 -14.67 -10.97
N SER A 323 6.84 -13.42 -11.24
CA SER A 323 6.23 -12.24 -10.63
C SER A 323 4.74 -12.10 -11.02
N LEU A 324 4.42 -12.23 -12.32
CA LEU A 324 3.04 -12.18 -12.80
C LEU A 324 2.18 -13.31 -12.23
N PHE A 325 2.73 -14.53 -12.12
CA PHE A 325 2.02 -15.65 -11.51
C PHE A 325 1.76 -15.43 -10.01
N GLY A 326 2.73 -14.86 -9.30
CA GLY A 326 2.56 -14.44 -7.90
C GLY A 326 1.43 -13.42 -7.73
N GLN A 327 1.38 -12.40 -8.59
CA GLN A 327 0.31 -11.41 -8.63
C GLN A 327 -1.05 -12.05 -8.94
N TYR A 328 -1.09 -12.99 -9.91
CA TYR A 328 -2.32 -13.72 -10.25
C TYR A 328 -2.84 -14.53 -9.07
N ARG A 329 -1.95 -15.28 -8.41
CA ARG A 329 -2.27 -16.05 -7.21
C ARG A 329 -2.79 -15.15 -6.08
N ALA A 330 -2.20 -13.97 -5.89
CA ALA A 330 -2.67 -13.02 -4.88
C ALA A 330 -4.11 -12.59 -5.15
N GLN A 331 -4.46 -12.26 -6.40
CA GLN A 331 -5.84 -11.90 -6.77
C GLN A 331 -6.82 -13.07 -6.63
N ALA A 332 -6.42 -14.29 -6.99
CA ALA A 332 -7.22 -15.48 -6.71
C ALA A 332 -7.46 -15.66 -5.19
N GLY A 333 -6.45 -15.36 -4.37
CA GLY A 333 -6.55 -15.30 -2.91
C GLY A 333 -7.62 -14.31 -2.45
N VAL A 334 -7.54 -13.06 -2.92
CA VAL A 334 -8.51 -11.98 -2.64
C VAL A 334 -9.95 -12.40 -2.97
N VAL A 335 -10.16 -12.94 -4.19
CA VAL A 335 -11.48 -13.40 -4.63
C VAL A 335 -11.98 -14.55 -3.75
N SER A 336 -11.10 -15.51 -3.41
CA SER A 336 -11.49 -16.68 -2.61
C SER A 336 -11.99 -16.33 -1.21
N ARG A 337 -11.46 -15.26 -0.59
CA ARG A 337 -11.87 -14.86 0.77
C ARG A 337 -13.31 -14.35 0.84
N GLN A 338 -13.89 -13.92 -0.29
CA GLN A 338 -15.27 -13.47 -0.31
C GLN A 338 -16.27 -14.61 -0.04
N ILE A 339 -15.87 -15.87 -0.26
CA ILE A 339 -16.74 -17.04 -0.03
C ILE A 339 -16.69 -17.42 1.45
N GLY A 340 -17.84 -17.41 2.11
CA GLY A 340 -17.94 -17.70 3.55
C GLY A 340 -17.40 -16.60 4.48
N GLY A 341 -16.99 -15.45 3.95
CA GLY A 341 -16.56 -14.31 4.75
C GLY A 341 -17.69 -13.65 5.55
N VAL A 342 -17.33 -12.91 6.59
CA VAL A 342 -18.23 -12.16 7.48
C VAL A 342 -17.69 -10.75 7.65
N TYR A 343 -18.44 -9.76 7.17
CA TYR A 343 -18.16 -8.34 7.41
C TYR A 343 -18.29 -8.05 8.90
N VAL A 344 -17.24 -7.44 9.46
CA VAL A 344 -17.17 -7.01 10.86
C VAL A 344 -17.24 -5.49 10.90
N GLU A 345 -18.25 -4.96 11.60
CA GLU A 345 -18.37 -3.54 11.88
C GLU A 345 -18.24 -3.28 13.38
N ARG A 346 -17.47 -2.24 13.73
CA ARG A 346 -17.18 -1.84 15.12
C ARG A 346 -18.17 -0.77 15.61
N ALA A 347 -19.42 -0.85 15.16
CA ALA A 347 -20.45 0.09 15.57
C ALA A 347 -20.76 -0.04 17.07
N VAL A 348 -20.99 1.09 17.72
CA VAL A 348 -21.37 1.15 19.14
C VAL A 348 -22.88 1.32 19.30
N VAL A 349 -23.41 0.90 20.44
CA VAL A 349 -24.85 1.08 20.74
C VAL A 349 -25.20 2.57 20.72
N GLY A 350 -26.19 2.94 19.92
CA GLY A 350 -26.64 4.32 19.76
C GLY A 350 -25.98 5.09 18.60
N ASP A 351 -25.09 4.46 17.85
CA ASP A 351 -24.56 5.04 16.61
C ASP A 351 -25.65 5.08 15.52
N ALA A 352 -25.88 6.27 14.96
CA ALA A 352 -26.90 6.53 13.96
C ALA A 352 -26.63 5.82 12.63
N ASN A 353 -25.37 5.48 12.34
CA ASN A 353 -24.94 4.77 11.14
C ASN A 353 -24.60 3.29 11.40
N ALA A 354 -24.98 2.75 12.56
CA ALA A 354 -24.66 1.36 12.93
C ALA A 354 -25.27 0.36 11.94
N ASP A 355 -24.43 -0.35 11.21
CA ASP A 355 -24.81 -1.63 10.59
C ASP A 355 -24.70 -2.75 11.64
N LYS A 356 -25.23 -3.92 11.31
CA LYS A 356 -25.08 -5.12 12.14
C LYS A 356 -23.58 -5.41 12.35
N PRO A 357 -23.13 -5.65 13.60
CA PRO A 357 -21.72 -5.90 13.88
C PRO A 357 -21.10 -7.06 13.08
N PHE A 358 -21.93 -8.04 12.72
CA PHE A 358 -21.55 -9.15 11.85
C PHE A 358 -22.60 -9.33 10.75
N THR A 359 -22.15 -9.23 9.51
CA THR A 359 -23.00 -9.49 8.34
C THR A 359 -22.28 -10.47 7.42
N PRO A 360 -22.87 -11.63 7.06
CA PRO A 360 -22.25 -12.52 6.10
C PRO A 360 -22.07 -11.80 4.77
N VAL A 361 -20.98 -12.09 4.05
CA VAL A 361 -20.82 -11.62 2.67
C VAL A 361 -22.07 -12.00 1.89
N SER A 362 -22.67 -11.04 1.18
CA SER A 362 -23.95 -11.26 0.51
C SER A 362 -23.88 -12.43 -0.48
N LEU A 363 -24.99 -13.17 -0.65
CA LEU A 363 -25.07 -14.27 -1.62
C LEU A 363 -24.58 -13.84 -3.01
N LYS A 364 -24.97 -12.63 -3.46
CA LYS A 364 -24.52 -12.06 -4.73
C LYS A 364 -23.00 -11.99 -4.84
N ARG A 365 -22.31 -11.48 -3.81
CA ARG A 365 -20.85 -11.36 -3.79
C ARG A 365 -20.17 -12.74 -3.72
N GLN A 366 -20.73 -13.68 -2.96
CA GLN A 366 -20.22 -15.06 -2.90
C GLN A 366 -20.35 -15.77 -4.25
N THR A 367 -21.52 -15.67 -4.91
CA THR A 367 -21.74 -16.24 -6.25
C THR A 367 -20.80 -15.62 -7.27
N GLN A 368 -20.64 -14.29 -7.27
CA GLN A 368 -19.68 -13.62 -8.14
C GLN A 368 -18.25 -14.14 -7.94
N ALA A 369 -17.80 -14.31 -6.70
CA ALA A 369 -16.48 -14.87 -6.41
C ALA A 369 -16.33 -16.31 -6.92
N MET A 370 -17.34 -17.16 -6.74
CA MET A 370 -17.35 -18.53 -7.28
C MET A 370 -17.24 -18.55 -8.81
N ASP A 371 -18.01 -17.70 -9.50
CA ASP A 371 -17.99 -17.61 -10.96
C ASP A 371 -16.62 -17.13 -11.48
N ILE A 372 -16.03 -16.16 -10.79
CA ILE A 372 -14.69 -15.65 -11.11
C ILE A 372 -13.64 -16.76 -10.93
N LEU A 373 -13.66 -17.50 -9.82
CA LEU A 373 -12.73 -18.61 -9.61
C LEU A 373 -12.94 -19.74 -10.61
N ALA A 374 -14.19 -20.06 -10.94
CA ALA A 374 -14.51 -21.05 -11.96
C ALA A 374 -13.90 -20.66 -13.32
N LYS A 375 -13.98 -19.37 -13.69
CA LYS A 375 -13.43 -18.84 -14.94
C LYS A 375 -11.90 -18.70 -14.94
N PHE A 376 -11.33 -18.15 -13.89
CA PHE A 376 -9.94 -17.70 -13.85
C PHE A 376 -9.00 -18.64 -13.09
N VAL A 377 -9.49 -19.68 -12.42
CA VAL A 377 -8.64 -20.60 -11.64
C VAL A 377 -8.91 -22.05 -12.00
N PHE A 378 -10.18 -22.45 -12.08
CA PHE A 378 -10.56 -23.85 -12.26
C PHE A 378 -10.90 -24.23 -13.71
N ALA A 379 -10.93 -23.27 -14.63
CA ALA A 379 -11.21 -23.52 -16.04
C ALA A 379 -10.08 -24.38 -16.66
N PRO A 380 -10.42 -25.35 -17.53
CA PRO A 380 -9.43 -26.26 -18.12
C PRO A 380 -8.43 -25.55 -19.05
N ASP A 381 -8.77 -24.36 -19.55
CA ASP A 381 -7.99 -23.53 -20.47
C ASP A 381 -7.26 -22.38 -19.77
N VAL A 382 -7.24 -22.32 -18.43
CA VAL A 382 -6.69 -21.18 -17.68
C VAL A 382 -5.21 -20.88 -17.99
N LEU A 383 -4.44 -21.90 -18.40
CA LEU A 383 -3.03 -21.75 -18.76
C LEU A 383 -2.79 -21.42 -20.24
N GLN A 384 -3.83 -21.32 -21.07
CA GLN A 384 -3.69 -21.11 -22.51
C GLN A 384 -2.91 -19.84 -22.85
N ASN A 385 -3.10 -18.76 -22.08
CA ASN A 385 -2.37 -17.50 -22.28
C ASN A 385 -0.88 -17.60 -21.93
N MET A 386 -0.48 -18.61 -21.16
CA MET A 386 0.92 -18.89 -20.83
C MET A 386 1.60 -19.78 -21.88
N GLN A 387 0.88 -20.26 -22.91
CA GLN A 387 1.42 -21.11 -23.97
C GLN A 387 2.70 -20.61 -24.63
N PRO A 388 2.89 -19.30 -24.88
CA PRO A 388 4.14 -18.82 -25.45
C PRO A 388 5.38 -19.08 -24.56
N LEU A 389 5.18 -19.36 -23.27
CA LEU A 389 6.22 -19.49 -22.24
C LEU A 389 6.72 -20.93 -22.06
N TYR A 390 5.97 -21.95 -22.49
CA TYR A 390 6.33 -23.36 -22.35
C TYR A 390 6.67 -24.05 -23.67
#